data_AF-A0A7J4SRA2-F1
#
_entry.id   AF-A0A7J4SRA2-F1
#
_cell.length_a   1.000
_cell.length_b   1.000
_cell.length_c   1.000
_cell.angle_alpha   90.00
_cell.angle_beta   90.00
_cell.angle_gamma   90.00
#
_symmetry.space_group_name_H-M   'P 1'
#
loop_
_entity.id
_entity.type
_entity.pdbx_description
1 polymer ?
#
loop_
_entity_poly.entity_id
_entity_poly.type
_entity_poly.pdbx_seq_one_letter_code
_entity_poly.pdbx_strand_id
1 'polypeptide(L)'
;MATKQAKQQLDEYFEGARSQISVGGAYQEGKLPPKASASLPEGFSPRSIHKILKGVLQRIKPSPEEMTEEQRVAKTVTRKLKTALPNHVEIRLMGSVAKGTHLKGNKEMDIFLLFPKSFTKHHMLVSAFHYIRKALAGHRLEQHYAEHPYLKCIVDDHGIDLVPSFKIAHAGELGTAVDRSQLHTKYINRHLSAQQKEDVRLLKQFAKALGIYGAELRVEGFSGYLCELLILQYGSFSSAIENAQNWKIPVCLEPVGKSETEKSKIETRNHCGSELRVPSSETRNSSTR
;
A
#
# COMPACT_ATOMS: atom_id res chain seq x y z
N MET A 1 -36.69 3.96 15.51
CA MET A 1 -36.80 5.22 14.71
C MET A 1 -35.43 5.86 14.46
N ALA A 2 -34.51 5.91 15.45
CA ALA A 2 -33.17 6.50 15.31
C ALA A 2 -32.30 5.93 14.15
N THR A 3 -32.42 4.65 13.82
CA THR A 3 -31.65 4.00 12.74
C THR A 3 -32.11 4.38 11.32
N LYS A 4 -33.38 4.76 11.14
CA LYS A 4 -33.88 5.24 9.84
C LYS A 4 -33.44 6.68 9.59
N GLN A 5 -33.49 7.54 10.61
CA GLN A 5 -33.00 8.92 10.53
C GLN A 5 -31.49 8.98 10.30
N ALA A 6 -30.69 8.15 10.97
CA ALA A 6 -29.25 8.09 10.73
C ALA A 6 -28.90 7.65 9.31
N LYS A 7 -29.64 6.67 8.75
CA LYS A 7 -29.47 6.23 7.37
C LYS A 7 -29.82 7.33 6.38
N GLN A 8 -30.94 8.02 6.61
CA GLN A 8 -31.39 9.12 5.75
C GLN A 8 -30.43 10.31 5.77
N GLN A 9 -29.86 10.65 6.93
CA GLN A 9 -28.83 11.69 7.04
C GLN A 9 -27.52 11.31 6.34
N LEU A 10 -27.14 10.03 6.36
CA LEU A 10 -25.99 9.53 5.60
C LEU A 10 -26.25 9.60 4.10
N ASP A 11 -27.43 9.16 3.65
CA ASP A 11 -27.81 9.18 2.24
C ASP A 11 -27.86 10.62 1.68
N GLU A 12 -28.44 11.58 2.43
CA GLU A 12 -28.45 13.00 2.07
C GLU A 12 -27.04 13.63 2.04
N TYR A 13 -26.16 13.22 2.96
CA TYR A 13 -24.76 13.66 2.96
C TYR A 13 -24.00 13.16 1.72
N PHE A 14 -24.24 11.92 1.29
CA PHE A 14 -23.61 11.35 0.09
C PHE A 14 -24.17 11.94 -1.21
N GLU A 15 -25.45 12.27 -1.28
CA GLU A 15 -26.03 12.98 -2.43
C GLU A 15 -25.47 14.40 -2.55
N GLY A 16 -25.37 15.13 -1.43
CA GLY A 16 -24.73 16.45 -1.39
C GLY A 16 -23.27 16.40 -1.84
N ALA A 17 -22.51 15.40 -1.39
CA ALA A 17 -21.12 15.22 -1.79
C ALA A 17 -20.94 14.86 -3.27
N ARG A 18 -21.87 14.06 -3.84
CA ARG A 18 -21.86 13.74 -5.29
C ARG A 18 -22.17 14.96 -6.15
N SER A 19 -23.05 15.85 -5.71
CA SER A 19 -23.44 17.05 -6.46
C SER A 19 -22.33 18.11 -6.58
N GLN A 20 -21.32 18.07 -5.70
CA GLN A 20 -20.19 19.01 -5.70
C GLN A 20 -18.99 18.53 -6.54
N ILE A 21 -19.03 17.29 -7.05
CA ILE A 21 -18.01 16.76 -7.95
C ILE A 21 -18.45 17.08 -9.37
N SER A 22 -17.89 18.16 -9.93
CA SER A 22 -17.89 18.36 -11.38
C SER A 22 -16.99 17.29 -12.00
N VAL A 23 -17.58 16.15 -12.34
CA VAL A 23 -16.94 15.15 -13.19
C VAL A 23 -16.92 15.76 -14.59
N GLY A 24 -15.80 16.39 -14.96
CA GLY A 24 -15.53 16.77 -16.34
C GLY A 24 -15.83 15.57 -17.24
N GLY A 25 -16.76 15.76 -18.16
CA GLY A 25 -17.52 14.68 -18.81
C GLY A 25 -16.63 13.62 -19.47
N ALA A 26 -16.61 12.41 -18.89
CA ALA A 26 -16.13 11.21 -19.58
C ALA A 26 -16.66 9.88 -19.02
N TYR A 27 -17.46 9.86 -17.95
CA TYR A 27 -18.02 8.62 -17.42
C TYR A 27 -19.51 8.80 -17.13
N GLN A 28 -20.37 8.20 -17.96
CA GLN A 28 -21.75 7.94 -17.56
C GLN A 28 -21.76 6.72 -16.64
N GLU A 29 -22.29 6.89 -15.44
CA GLU A 29 -22.50 5.80 -14.47
C GLU A 29 -23.23 4.62 -15.13
N GLY A 30 -22.75 3.40 -14.88
CA GLY A 30 -23.46 2.16 -15.24
C GLY A 30 -23.12 1.53 -16.59
N LYS A 31 -22.29 2.16 -17.44
CA LYS A 31 -21.73 1.49 -18.62
C LYS A 31 -20.23 1.28 -18.45
N LEU A 32 -19.81 0.03 -18.20
CA LEU A 32 -18.45 -0.38 -18.54
C LEU A 32 -18.22 -0.03 -20.02
N PRO A 33 -17.08 0.57 -20.39
CA PRO A 33 -16.75 0.74 -21.80
C PRO A 33 -16.91 -0.62 -22.50
N PRO A 34 -17.41 -0.65 -23.74
CA PRO A 34 -17.55 -1.91 -24.47
C PRO A 34 -16.22 -2.66 -24.39
N LYS A 35 -16.26 -3.97 -24.08
CA LYS A 35 -15.08 -4.83 -24.20
C LYS A 35 -14.47 -4.52 -25.56
N ALA A 36 -13.18 -4.21 -25.61
CA ALA A 36 -12.49 -3.90 -26.85
C ALA A 36 -12.60 -5.11 -27.80
N SER A 37 -13.69 -5.17 -28.55
CA SER A 37 -13.96 -6.15 -29.58
C SER A 37 -13.47 -5.54 -30.88
N ALA A 38 -12.16 -5.50 -31.07
CA ALA A 38 -11.55 -5.22 -32.36
C ALA A 38 -10.06 -5.50 -32.25
N SER A 39 -9.52 -6.12 -33.29
CA SER A 39 -8.11 -6.06 -33.66
C SER A 39 -7.48 -4.73 -33.22
N LEU A 40 -6.30 -4.82 -32.57
CA LEU A 40 -5.50 -3.65 -32.17
C LEU A 40 -5.52 -2.61 -33.29
N PRO A 41 -5.83 -1.32 -33.00
CA PRO A 41 -5.86 -0.29 -34.03
C PRO A 41 -4.54 -0.28 -34.80
N GLU A 42 -4.61 -0.13 -36.13
CA GLU A 42 -3.44 -0.12 -37.00
C GLU A 42 -2.38 0.85 -36.45
N GLY A 43 -1.19 0.32 -36.11
CA GLY A 43 -0.10 1.06 -35.46
C GLY A 43 0.26 0.61 -34.04
N PHE A 44 -0.58 -0.20 -33.36
CA PHE A 44 -0.23 -0.79 -32.06
C PHE A 44 0.57 -2.09 -32.21
N SER A 45 1.89 -1.95 -32.37
CA SER A 45 2.84 -3.06 -32.23
C SER A 45 3.24 -3.26 -30.74
N PRO A 46 3.56 -4.49 -30.29
CA PRO A 46 4.20 -4.71 -28.98
C PRO A 46 5.44 -3.83 -28.74
N ARG A 47 6.19 -3.49 -29.80
CA ARG A 47 7.32 -2.55 -29.74
C ARG A 47 6.90 -1.12 -29.42
N SER A 48 5.69 -0.72 -29.83
CA SER A 48 5.10 0.59 -29.53
C SER A 48 4.76 0.70 -28.04
N ILE A 49 4.09 -0.32 -27.47
CA ILE A 49 3.75 -0.36 -26.05
C ILE A 49 5.01 -0.33 -25.18
N HIS A 50 6.02 -1.13 -25.49
CA HIS A 50 7.28 -1.13 -24.75
C HIS A 50 7.94 0.26 -24.74
N LYS A 51 7.95 0.96 -25.89
CA LYS A 51 8.50 2.32 -26.00
C LYS A 51 7.73 3.32 -25.14
N ILE A 52 6.39 3.21 -25.11
CA ILE A 52 5.53 4.05 -24.24
C ILE A 52 5.86 3.79 -22.77
N LEU A 53 5.83 2.53 -22.34
CA LEU A 53 6.10 2.16 -20.93
C LEU A 53 7.48 2.63 -20.48
N LYS A 54 8.51 2.48 -21.32
CA LYS A 54 9.85 2.99 -21.05
C LYS A 54 9.87 4.52 -20.90
N GLY A 55 9.17 5.25 -21.75
CA GLY A 55 9.04 6.70 -21.66
C GLY A 55 8.31 7.16 -20.39
N VAL A 56 7.28 6.42 -19.95
CA VAL A 56 6.58 6.68 -18.68
C VAL A 56 7.50 6.39 -17.50
N LEU A 57 8.22 5.26 -17.50
CA LEU A 57 9.16 4.89 -16.43
C LEU A 57 10.21 5.97 -16.17
N GLN A 58 10.76 6.59 -17.22
CA GLN A 58 11.72 7.70 -17.08
C GLN A 58 11.16 8.90 -16.31
N ARG A 59 9.83 9.11 -16.33
CA ARG A 59 9.16 10.22 -15.65
C ARG A 59 8.75 9.87 -14.22
N ILE A 60 8.43 8.61 -13.95
CA ILE A 60 7.86 8.18 -12.66
C ILE A 60 8.83 7.45 -11.76
N LYS A 61 9.99 7.02 -12.28
CA LYS A 61 11.05 6.41 -11.47
C LYS A 61 11.79 7.52 -10.73
N PRO A 62 11.96 7.39 -9.40
CA PRO A 62 12.80 8.32 -8.63
C PRO A 62 14.20 8.41 -9.23
N SER A 63 14.78 9.60 -9.23
CA SER A 63 16.14 9.81 -9.73
C SER A 63 17.19 9.28 -8.74
N PRO A 64 18.43 9.03 -9.19
CA PRO A 64 19.52 8.65 -8.27
C PRO A 64 19.73 9.67 -7.14
N GLU A 65 19.51 10.95 -7.41
CA GLU A 65 19.61 12.05 -6.44
C GLU A 65 18.50 11.95 -5.39
N GLU A 66 17.24 11.76 -5.81
CA GLU A 66 16.10 11.55 -4.90
C GLU A 66 16.35 10.33 -4.00
N MET A 67 16.79 9.19 -4.57
CA MET A 67 17.10 7.99 -3.77
C MET A 67 18.24 8.21 -2.77
N THR A 68 19.24 9.02 -3.13
CA THR A 68 20.37 9.36 -2.25
C THR A 68 19.91 10.26 -1.11
N GLU A 69 19.10 11.26 -1.41
CA GLU A 69 18.48 12.15 -0.44
C GLU A 69 17.59 11.36 0.54
N GLU A 70 16.73 10.49 0.01
CA GLU A 70 15.87 9.62 0.79
C GLU A 70 16.67 8.78 1.79
N GLN A 71 17.76 8.16 1.32
CA GLN A 71 18.62 7.35 2.17
C GLN A 71 19.31 8.18 3.25
N ARG A 72 19.73 9.41 2.93
CA ARG A 72 20.34 10.35 3.89
C ARG A 72 19.34 10.73 4.99
N VAL A 73 18.11 11.06 4.61
CA VAL A 73 17.05 11.43 5.55
C VAL A 73 16.68 10.24 6.45
N ALA A 74 16.44 9.06 5.87
CA ALA A 74 16.14 7.85 6.63
C ALA A 74 17.26 7.51 7.63
N LYS A 75 18.54 7.62 7.22
CA LYS A 75 19.70 7.43 8.10
C LYS A 75 19.76 8.46 9.22
N THR A 76 19.45 9.73 8.92
CA THR A 76 19.45 10.82 9.91
C THR A 76 18.42 10.57 10.99
N VAL A 77 17.18 10.29 10.60
CA VAL A 77 16.09 10.03 11.56
C VAL A 77 16.34 8.75 12.35
N THR A 78 16.78 7.67 11.68
CA THR A 78 17.14 6.42 12.36
C THR A 78 18.23 6.65 13.40
N ARG A 79 19.25 7.46 13.10
CA ARG A 79 20.33 7.77 14.06
C ARG A 79 19.79 8.52 15.28
N LYS A 80 18.98 9.56 15.08
CA LYS A 80 18.33 10.29 16.17
C LYS A 80 17.50 9.35 17.05
N LEU A 81 16.67 8.51 16.44
CA LEU A 81 15.86 7.51 17.14
C LEU A 81 16.72 6.51 17.94
N LYS A 82 17.80 5.98 17.35
CA LYS A 82 18.72 5.05 18.05
C LYS A 82 19.35 5.64 19.31
N THR A 83 19.57 6.97 19.36
CA THR A 83 20.13 7.60 20.57
C THR A 83 19.14 7.74 21.72
N ALA A 84 17.83 7.72 21.44
CA ALA A 84 16.80 7.89 22.46
C ALA A 84 16.13 6.56 22.85
N LEU A 85 16.04 5.61 21.92
CA LEU A 85 15.36 4.33 22.12
C LEU A 85 16.22 3.32 22.88
N PRO A 86 15.60 2.47 23.70
CA PRO A 86 16.30 1.36 24.33
C PRO A 86 16.66 0.27 23.31
N ASN A 87 17.72 -0.49 23.59
CA ASN A 87 18.29 -1.50 22.67
C ASN A 87 17.31 -2.63 22.26
N HIS A 88 16.25 -2.86 23.03
CA HIS A 88 15.25 -3.88 22.73
C HIS A 88 14.17 -3.42 21.73
N VAL A 89 14.14 -2.13 21.36
CA VAL A 89 13.25 -1.61 20.31
C VAL A 89 14.02 -1.54 19.01
N GLU A 90 13.58 -2.30 18.02
CA GLU A 90 14.21 -2.34 16.71
C GLU A 90 13.60 -1.30 15.78
N ILE A 91 14.43 -0.54 15.07
CA ILE A 91 13.97 0.47 14.11
C ILE A 91 14.07 -0.12 12.70
N ARG A 92 12.99 -0.05 11.92
CA ARG A 92 13.02 -0.46 10.51
C ARG A 92 12.34 0.52 9.59
N LEU A 93 12.99 0.79 8.47
CA LEU A 93 12.35 1.41 7.31
C LEU A 93 11.42 0.38 6.65
N MET A 94 10.17 0.79 6.41
CA MET A 94 9.11 0.00 5.82
C MET A 94 8.54 0.73 4.59
N GLY A 95 7.39 0.27 4.09
CA GLY A 95 6.68 0.99 3.04
C GLY A 95 7.32 0.90 1.67
N SER A 96 6.85 1.75 0.76
CA SER A 96 7.26 1.71 -0.65
C SER A 96 8.70 2.14 -0.89
N VAL A 97 9.29 2.93 0.03
CA VAL A 97 10.72 3.26 0.04
C VAL A 97 11.55 2.02 0.36
N ALA A 98 11.26 1.30 1.46
CA ALA A 98 11.98 0.07 1.81
C ALA A 98 11.85 -1.05 0.76
N LYS A 99 10.75 -1.06 0.02
CA LYS A 99 10.50 -2.01 -1.08
C LYS A 99 11.12 -1.59 -2.41
N GLY A 100 11.47 -0.30 -2.56
CA GLY A 100 11.95 0.27 -3.80
C GLY A 100 10.88 0.32 -4.89
N THR A 101 9.63 0.59 -4.52
CA THR A 101 8.44 0.62 -5.39
C THR A 101 7.68 1.96 -5.34
N HIS A 102 8.27 2.99 -4.74
CA HIS A 102 7.70 4.34 -4.68
C HIS A 102 7.84 5.06 -6.02
N LEU A 103 6.94 6.02 -6.25
CA LEU A 103 6.93 6.90 -7.43
C LEU A 103 7.80 8.13 -7.17
N LYS A 104 8.34 8.70 -8.24
CA LYS A 104 9.07 9.97 -8.24
C LYS A 104 8.28 11.07 -7.53
N GLY A 105 8.98 11.92 -6.77
CA GLY A 105 8.39 12.99 -5.99
C GLY A 105 7.54 12.54 -4.79
N ASN A 106 7.38 11.22 -4.55
CA ASN A 106 6.77 10.74 -3.32
C ASN A 106 7.78 10.80 -2.18
N LYS A 107 7.70 11.87 -1.38
CA LYS A 107 8.58 12.12 -0.24
C LYS A 107 8.05 11.54 1.09
N GLU A 108 7.35 10.41 1.04
CA GLU A 108 6.82 9.74 2.25
C GLU A 108 7.65 8.52 2.65
N MET A 109 8.01 8.45 3.93
CA MET A 109 8.78 7.35 4.51
C MET A 109 8.07 6.77 5.74
N ASP A 110 8.05 5.45 5.81
CA ASP A 110 7.51 4.72 6.95
C ASP A 110 8.65 4.18 7.81
N ILE A 111 8.82 4.69 9.03
CA ILE A 111 9.80 4.19 10.00
C ILE A 111 9.06 3.54 11.17
N PHE A 112 9.22 2.23 11.30
CA PHE A 112 8.58 1.44 12.33
C PHE A 112 9.49 1.27 13.54
N LEU A 113 8.91 1.41 14.74
CA LEU A 113 9.53 1.10 16.01
C LEU A 113 8.95 -0.20 16.52
N LEU A 114 9.75 -1.27 16.45
CA LEU A 114 9.33 -2.64 16.72
C LEU A 114 9.60 -3.00 18.19
N PHE A 115 8.54 -3.03 18.99
CA PHE A 115 8.58 -3.35 20.41
C PHE A 115 8.44 -4.85 20.65
N PRO A 116 9.09 -5.41 21.69
CA PRO A 116 8.89 -6.80 22.07
C PRO A 116 7.45 -7.03 22.58
N LYS A 117 6.96 -8.25 22.41
CA LYS A 117 5.60 -8.67 22.81
C LYS A 117 5.35 -8.65 24.33
N SER A 118 6.38 -8.43 25.14
CA SER A 118 6.24 -8.19 26.59
C SER A 118 5.53 -6.87 26.92
N PHE A 119 5.45 -5.93 25.97
CA PHE A 119 4.73 -4.68 26.13
C PHE A 119 3.23 -4.88 25.89
N THR A 120 2.40 -4.17 26.64
CA THR A 120 0.99 -3.97 26.27
C THR A 120 0.91 -2.93 25.14
N LYS A 121 -0.18 -2.94 24.36
CA LYS A 121 -0.41 -1.93 23.30
C LYS A 121 -0.34 -0.51 23.85
N HIS A 122 -0.92 -0.27 25.03
CA HIS A 122 -0.88 1.04 25.69
C HIS A 122 0.55 1.45 26.06
N HIS A 123 1.32 0.58 26.72
CA HIS A 123 2.70 0.87 27.11
C HIS A 123 3.61 1.07 25.89
N MET A 124 3.41 0.30 24.82
CA MET A 124 4.11 0.47 23.55
C MET A 124 3.89 1.89 23.00
N LEU A 125 2.63 2.33 22.89
CA LEU A 125 2.29 3.64 22.33
C LEU A 125 2.85 4.79 23.18
N VAL A 126 2.65 4.75 24.51
CA VAL A 126 3.16 5.78 25.43
C VAL A 126 4.69 5.85 25.37
N SER A 127 5.36 4.71 25.42
CA SER A 127 6.82 4.63 25.36
C SER A 127 7.35 5.15 24.02
N ALA A 128 6.76 4.70 22.90
CA ALA A 128 7.18 5.12 21.58
C ALA A 128 7.06 6.64 21.41
N PHE A 129 5.93 7.22 21.83
CA PHE A 129 5.70 8.66 21.71
C PHE A 129 6.66 9.47 22.58
N HIS A 130 6.96 8.99 23.79
CA HIS A 130 7.98 9.58 24.65
C HIS A 130 9.35 9.59 23.95
N TYR A 131 9.82 8.44 23.47
CA TYR A 131 11.13 8.32 22.82
C TYR A 131 11.22 9.11 21.52
N ILE A 132 10.16 9.11 20.69
CA ILE A 132 10.10 9.90 19.45
C ILE A 132 10.23 11.39 19.75
N ARG A 133 9.43 11.92 20.71
CA ARG A 133 9.49 13.34 21.10
C ARG A 133 10.85 13.74 21.63
N LYS A 134 11.52 12.86 22.37
CA LYS A 134 12.89 13.08 22.83
C LYS A 134 13.90 13.06 21.68
N ALA A 135 13.85 12.05 20.82
CA ALA A 135 14.77 11.87 19.70
C ALA A 135 14.71 13.00 18.67
N LEU A 136 13.50 13.49 18.42
CA LEU A 136 13.20 14.50 17.40
C LEU A 136 12.83 15.83 18.05
N ALA A 137 13.38 16.11 19.23
CA ALA A 137 13.28 17.42 19.85
C ALA A 137 13.74 18.50 18.85
N GLY A 138 12.90 19.50 18.63
CA GLY A 138 13.10 20.55 17.62
C GLY A 138 12.42 20.31 16.26
N HIS A 139 11.85 19.12 16.02
CA HIS A 139 10.97 18.90 14.87
C HIS A 139 9.50 19.02 15.28
N ARG A 140 8.66 19.56 14.39
CA ARG A 140 7.21 19.55 14.56
C ARG A 140 6.71 18.12 14.40
N LEU A 141 6.06 17.62 15.44
CA LEU A 141 5.46 16.29 15.50
C LEU A 141 3.94 16.42 15.52
N GLU A 142 3.29 15.79 14.56
CA GLU A 142 1.84 15.72 14.47
C GLU A 142 1.38 14.31 14.79
N GLN A 143 0.32 14.18 15.58
CA GLN A 143 -0.27 12.88 15.84
C GLN A 143 -1.32 12.57 14.77
N HIS A 144 -1.15 11.45 14.10
CA HIS A 144 -2.07 10.94 13.07
C HIS A 144 -2.67 9.61 13.51
N TYR A 145 -3.77 9.21 12.87
CA TYR A 145 -4.53 8.03 13.25
C TYR A 145 -4.80 7.13 12.04
N ALA A 146 -4.45 5.86 12.19
CA ALA A 146 -4.88 4.79 11.30
C ALA A 146 -5.60 3.71 12.13
N GLU A 147 -4.99 2.53 12.32
CA GLU A 147 -5.49 1.53 13.28
C GLU A 147 -5.23 1.94 14.73
N HIS A 148 -4.09 2.57 14.98
CA HIS A 148 -3.75 3.19 16.24
C HIS A 148 -2.96 4.48 15.97
N PRO A 149 -2.78 5.34 16.99
CA PRO A 149 -2.03 6.58 16.83
C PRO A 149 -0.58 6.31 16.38
N TYR A 150 -0.05 7.20 15.55
CA TYR A 150 1.35 7.30 15.18
C TYR A 150 1.77 8.77 15.11
N LEU A 151 3.07 9.05 15.03
CA LEU A 151 3.57 10.43 14.91
C LEU A 151 4.11 10.66 13.51
N LYS A 152 3.76 11.78 12.90
CA LYS A 152 4.33 12.26 11.64
C LYS A 152 5.25 13.45 11.90
N CYS A 153 6.39 13.50 11.22
CA CYS A 153 7.25 14.67 11.22
C CYS A 153 7.72 15.00 9.79
N ILE A 154 8.25 16.20 9.61
CA ILE A 154 8.90 16.62 8.37
C ILE A 154 10.39 16.82 8.65
N VAL A 155 11.23 16.18 7.83
CA VAL A 155 12.70 16.32 7.85
C VAL A 155 13.16 16.48 6.42
N ASP A 156 13.81 17.61 6.11
CA ASP A 156 14.32 17.95 4.77
C ASP A 156 13.24 17.73 3.68
N ASP A 157 12.04 18.30 3.89
CA ASP A 157 10.86 18.15 3.03
C ASP A 157 10.30 16.73 2.84
N HIS A 158 10.78 15.76 3.62
CA HIS A 158 10.22 14.40 3.64
C HIS A 158 9.26 14.23 4.80
N GLY A 159 8.06 13.73 4.49
CA GLY A 159 7.08 13.30 5.48
C GLY A 159 7.47 11.93 6.01
N ILE A 160 7.66 11.83 7.33
CA ILE A 160 8.12 10.60 7.99
C ILE A 160 7.07 10.16 8.99
N ASP A 161 6.48 9.01 8.71
CA ASP A 161 5.50 8.34 9.57
C ASP A 161 6.27 7.42 10.53
N LEU A 162 6.20 7.74 11.83
CA LEU A 162 6.87 7.05 12.92
C LEU A 162 5.86 6.16 13.64
N VAL A 163 5.89 4.88 13.30
CA VAL A 163 4.82 3.94 13.61
C VAL A 163 5.26 2.94 14.69
N PRO A 164 4.67 2.99 15.90
CA PRO A 164 4.90 1.97 16.91
C PRO A 164 4.24 0.65 16.49
N SER A 165 4.93 -0.48 16.59
CA SER A 165 4.40 -1.78 16.20
C SER A 165 5.06 -2.89 17.03
N PHE A 166 4.42 -4.05 17.17
CA PHE A 166 5.07 -5.20 17.78
C PHE A 166 6.01 -5.89 16.80
N LYS A 167 7.18 -6.28 17.28
CA LYS A 167 8.09 -7.17 16.56
C LYS A 167 7.44 -8.54 16.44
N ILE A 168 7.25 -9.00 15.20
CA ILE A 168 6.68 -10.31 14.90
C ILE A 168 7.56 -11.09 13.93
N ALA A 169 7.59 -12.42 14.08
CA ALA A 169 8.27 -13.34 13.17
C ALA A 169 7.31 -13.92 12.12
N HIS A 170 6.04 -14.12 12.48
CA HIS A 170 5.03 -14.73 11.62
C HIS A 170 3.61 -14.20 11.91
N ALA A 171 2.66 -14.49 11.03
CA ALA A 171 1.31 -13.91 11.07
C ALA A 171 0.48 -14.33 12.30
N GLY A 172 0.84 -15.43 12.96
CA GLY A 172 0.17 -15.87 14.20
C GLY A 172 0.46 -14.97 15.41
N GLU A 173 1.46 -14.09 15.33
CA GLU A 173 1.89 -13.23 16.44
C GLU A 173 1.32 -11.80 16.37
N LEU A 174 0.43 -11.51 15.43
CA LEU A 174 -0.15 -10.17 15.24
C LEU A 174 -0.74 -9.65 16.55
N GLY A 175 -0.30 -8.47 16.99
CA GLY A 175 -0.94 -7.72 18.07
C GLY A 175 -1.77 -6.54 17.56
N THR A 176 -1.40 -6.02 16.39
CA THR A 176 -2.10 -4.97 15.64
C THR A 176 -2.13 -5.32 14.16
N ALA A 177 -3.07 -4.76 13.41
CA ALA A 177 -3.11 -4.85 11.95
C ALA A 177 -1.90 -4.17 11.29
N VAL A 178 -1.25 -3.21 11.92
CA VAL A 178 -0.03 -2.55 11.44
C VAL A 178 1.19 -3.49 11.45
N ASP A 179 1.25 -4.45 12.39
CA ASP A 179 2.39 -5.37 12.54
C ASP A 179 2.68 -6.18 11.26
N ARG A 180 1.65 -6.51 10.48
CA ARG A 180 1.78 -7.26 9.22
C ARG A 180 2.66 -6.57 8.18
N SER A 181 2.85 -5.25 8.29
CA SER A 181 3.69 -4.46 7.36
C SER A 181 5.14 -4.97 7.31
N GLN A 182 5.63 -5.55 8.41
CA GLN A 182 6.94 -6.22 8.47
C GLN A 182 6.99 -7.44 7.56
N LEU A 183 5.95 -8.27 7.60
CA LEU A 183 5.83 -9.47 6.79
C LEU A 183 5.63 -9.11 5.32
N HIS A 184 4.81 -8.09 5.03
CA HIS A 184 4.62 -7.57 3.67
C HIS A 184 5.93 -7.08 3.06
N THR A 185 6.68 -6.24 3.79
CA THR A 185 7.97 -5.73 3.31
C THR A 185 8.97 -6.86 3.06
N LYS A 186 9.05 -7.84 3.97
CA LYS A 186 9.90 -9.03 3.81
C LYS A 186 9.47 -9.87 2.59
N TYR A 187 8.17 -10.11 2.44
CA TYR A 187 7.62 -10.89 1.34
C TYR A 187 7.92 -10.23 -0.01
N ILE A 188 7.65 -8.94 -0.14
CA ILE A 188 7.87 -8.20 -1.38
C ILE A 188 9.36 -8.14 -1.74
N ASN A 189 10.24 -7.82 -0.78
CA ASN A 189 11.67 -7.74 -1.04
C ASN A 189 12.30 -9.10 -1.40
N ARG A 190 11.69 -10.22 -0.97
CA ARG A 190 12.15 -11.57 -1.33
C ARG A 190 11.74 -11.98 -2.74
N HIS A 191 10.56 -11.56 -3.21
CA HIS A 191 9.97 -12.10 -4.44
C HIS A 191 9.96 -11.14 -5.63
N LEU A 192 9.96 -9.82 -5.43
CA LEU A 192 10.02 -8.87 -6.55
C LEU A 192 11.43 -8.76 -7.12
N SER A 193 11.56 -9.07 -8.41
CA SER A 193 12.75 -8.71 -9.20
C SER A 193 12.87 -7.20 -9.41
N ALA A 194 14.07 -6.74 -9.81
CA ALA A 194 14.29 -5.33 -10.14
C ALA A 194 13.36 -4.84 -11.27
N GLN A 195 13.14 -5.66 -12.30
CA GLN A 195 12.23 -5.33 -13.40
C GLN A 195 10.78 -5.21 -12.92
N GLN A 196 10.33 -6.15 -12.09
CA GLN A 196 8.98 -6.09 -11.54
C GLN A 196 8.75 -4.88 -10.64
N LYS A 197 9.78 -4.36 -9.95
CA LYS A 197 9.64 -3.08 -9.21
C LYS A 197 9.36 -1.90 -10.14
N GLU A 198 9.79 -1.94 -11.40
CA GLU A 198 9.43 -0.95 -12.41
C GLU A 198 7.98 -1.15 -12.86
N ASP A 199 7.55 -2.39 -13.10
CA ASP A 199 6.16 -2.72 -13.41
C ASP A 199 5.18 -2.31 -12.30
N VAL A 200 5.57 -2.44 -11.03
CA VAL A 200 4.78 -1.95 -9.90
C VAL A 200 4.60 -0.43 -9.97
N ARG A 201 5.64 0.33 -10.35
CA ARG A 201 5.52 1.78 -10.51
C ARG A 201 4.56 2.12 -11.64
N LEU A 202 4.64 1.40 -12.77
CA LEU A 202 3.69 1.56 -13.87
C LEU A 202 2.25 1.32 -13.40
N LEU A 203 2.00 0.23 -12.66
CA LEU A 203 0.67 -0.08 -12.15
C LEU A 203 0.14 0.96 -11.16
N LYS A 204 1.00 1.43 -10.24
CA LYS A 204 0.65 2.51 -9.30
C LYS A 204 0.32 3.81 -10.04
N GLN A 205 1.16 4.20 -11.01
CA GLN A 205 0.92 5.39 -11.81
C GLN A 205 -0.37 5.28 -12.64
N PHE A 206 -0.62 4.10 -13.23
CA PHE A 206 -1.83 3.83 -13.98
C PHE A 206 -3.08 3.97 -13.11
N ALA A 207 -3.10 3.32 -11.94
CA ALA A 207 -4.19 3.46 -10.98
C ALA A 207 -4.36 4.93 -10.52
N LYS A 208 -3.27 5.66 -10.30
CA LYS A 208 -3.30 7.07 -9.89
C LYS A 208 -3.88 7.96 -10.99
N ALA A 209 -3.52 7.72 -12.25
CA ALA A 209 -4.05 8.44 -13.40
C ALA A 209 -5.56 8.20 -13.60
N LEU A 210 -6.05 7.02 -13.22
CA LEU A 210 -7.48 6.67 -13.25
C LEU A 210 -8.24 7.11 -11.98
N GLY A 211 -7.57 7.71 -10.99
CA GLY A 211 -8.20 8.12 -9.73
C GLY A 211 -8.57 6.96 -8.79
N ILE A 212 -8.07 5.75 -9.04
CA ILE A 212 -8.37 4.53 -8.28
C ILE A 212 -7.18 4.03 -7.45
N TYR A 213 -6.19 4.90 -7.18
CA TYR A 213 -5.04 4.55 -6.33
C TYR A 213 -5.24 5.09 -4.92
N GLY A 214 -5.19 4.21 -3.94
CA GLY A 214 -5.47 4.53 -2.54
C GLY A 214 -6.48 3.57 -1.92
N ALA A 215 -6.24 3.17 -0.68
CA ALA A 215 -7.13 2.28 0.09
C ALA A 215 -7.85 3.02 1.22
N GLU A 216 -7.79 4.34 1.23
CA GLU A 216 -8.62 5.19 2.07
C GLU A 216 -10.08 5.15 1.60
N LEU A 217 -11.00 5.37 2.55
CA LEU A 217 -12.45 5.32 2.32
C LEU A 217 -12.95 6.28 1.23
N ARG A 218 -12.17 7.29 0.89
CA ARG A 218 -12.52 8.23 -0.18
C ARG A 218 -12.31 7.63 -1.57
N VAL A 219 -11.35 6.72 -1.71
CA VAL A 219 -10.95 6.16 -3.01
C VAL A 219 -11.41 4.71 -3.15
N GLU A 220 -11.32 3.92 -2.07
CA GLU A 220 -11.70 2.49 -2.06
C GLU A 220 -11.09 1.70 -3.23
N GLY A 221 -9.87 2.07 -3.61
CA GLY A 221 -9.19 1.58 -4.80
C GLY A 221 -8.01 0.67 -4.48
N PHE A 222 -7.02 0.70 -5.37
CA PHE A 222 -5.85 -0.18 -5.31
C PHE A 222 -4.83 0.35 -4.31
N SER A 223 -4.58 -0.43 -3.26
CA SER A 223 -3.49 -0.15 -2.32
C SER A 223 -2.13 -0.38 -2.98
N GLY A 224 -1.09 0.30 -2.49
CA GLY A 224 0.26 0.09 -3.00
C GLY A 224 0.77 -1.35 -2.84
N TYR A 225 0.36 -2.04 -1.76
CA TYR A 225 0.67 -3.45 -1.54
C TYR A 225 -0.11 -4.35 -2.51
N LEU A 226 -1.36 -4.03 -2.81
CA LEU A 226 -2.14 -4.77 -3.80
C LEU A 226 -1.51 -4.68 -5.19
N CYS A 227 -1.05 -3.49 -5.61
CA CYS A 227 -0.30 -3.34 -6.86
C CYS A 227 0.95 -4.25 -6.90
N GLU A 228 1.68 -4.34 -5.79
CA GLU A 228 2.86 -5.21 -5.69
C GLU A 228 2.50 -6.69 -5.86
N LEU A 229 1.39 -7.12 -5.28
CA LEU A 229 0.92 -8.50 -5.36
C LEU A 229 0.37 -8.86 -6.75
N LEU A 230 -0.30 -7.93 -7.42
CA LEU A 230 -0.76 -8.12 -8.80
C LEU A 230 0.42 -8.34 -9.76
N ILE A 231 1.50 -7.58 -9.60
CA ILE A 231 2.71 -7.78 -10.40
C ILE A 231 3.43 -9.09 -10.05
N LEU A 232 3.43 -9.51 -8.79
CA LEU A 232 3.94 -10.83 -8.41
C LEU A 232 3.15 -11.96 -9.07
N GLN A 233 1.82 -11.85 -9.07
CA GLN A 233 0.92 -12.86 -9.64
C GLN A 233 1.06 -12.95 -11.17
N TYR A 234 1.02 -11.80 -11.85
CA TYR A 234 0.93 -11.76 -13.31
C TYR A 234 2.28 -11.55 -14.00
N GLY A 235 3.35 -11.27 -13.26
CA GLY A 235 4.72 -11.16 -13.75
C GLY A 235 5.12 -9.78 -14.28
N SER A 236 4.21 -9.04 -14.92
CA SER A 236 4.50 -7.71 -15.50
C SER A 236 3.28 -6.79 -15.51
N PHE A 237 3.48 -5.49 -15.77
CA PHE A 237 2.38 -4.53 -15.89
C PHE A 237 1.42 -4.91 -17.01
N SER A 238 1.93 -5.19 -18.21
CA SER A 238 1.11 -5.57 -19.38
C SER A 238 0.29 -6.82 -19.10
N SER A 239 0.90 -7.87 -18.55
CA SER A 239 0.20 -9.10 -18.19
C SER A 239 -0.89 -8.86 -17.14
N ALA A 240 -0.62 -8.02 -16.13
CA ALA A 240 -1.64 -7.66 -15.13
C ALA A 240 -2.86 -6.97 -15.74
N ILE A 241 -2.65 -6.03 -16.69
CA ILE A 241 -3.75 -5.33 -17.38
C ILE A 241 -4.52 -6.27 -18.32
N GLU A 242 -3.82 -7.14 -19.07
CA GLU A 242 -4.45 -8.13 -19.94
C GLU A 242 -5.32 -9.12 -19.15
N ASN A 243 -4.80 -9.62 -18.02
CA ASN A 243 -5.54 -10.53 -17.16
C ASN A 243 -6.72 -9.84 -16.45
N ALA A 244 -6.59 -8.55 -16.11
CA ALA A 244 -7.67 -7.79 -15.47
C ALA A 244 -8.94 -7.71 -16.33
N GLN A 245 -8.84 -7.78 -17.66
CA GLN A 245 -9.99 -7.79 -18.58
C GLN A 245 -10.89 -9.03 -18.40
N ASN A 246 -10.33 -10.09 -17.82
CA ASN A 246 -10.99 -11.39 -17.64
C ASN A 246 -11.36 -11.66 -16.18
N TRP A 247 -11.18 -10.68 -15.28
CA TRP A 247 -11.54 -10.84 -13.88
C TRP A 247 -13.02 -11.12 -13.71
N LYS A 248 -13.32 -12.21 -13.00
CA LYS A 248 -14.65 -12.52 -12.47
C LYS A 248 -14.60 -12.23 -10.98
N ILE A 249 -15.58 -11.48 -10.48
CA ILE A 249 -15.64 -11.10 -9.07
C ILE A 249 -16.33 -12.23 -8.28
N PRO A 250 -15.77 -12.70 -7.15
CA PRO A 250 -14.51 -12.28 -6.53
C PRO A 250 -13.26 -12.79 -7.26
N VAL A 251 -12.22 -11.97 -7.30
CA VAL A 251 -10.92 -12.35 -7.84
C VAL A 251 -10.05 -12.88 -6.69
N CYS A 252 -9.50 -14.08 -6.80
CA CYS A 252 -8.61 -14.63 -5.79
C CYS A 252 -7.17 -14.62 -6.32
N LEU A 253 -6.27 -13.96 -5.61
CA LEU A 253 -4.83 -14.00 -5.90
C LEU A 253 -4.17 -15.08 -5.05
N GLU A 254 -3.30 -15.89 -5.65
CA GLU A 254 -2.59 -16.93 -4.93
C GLU A 254 -1.21 -16.42 -4.46
N PRO A 255 -0.76 -16.76 -3.24
CA PRO A 255 0.58 -16.41 -2.80
C PRO A 255 1.61 -17.19 -3.63
N VAL A 256 2.56 -16.47 -4.22
CA VAL A 256 3.72 -17.08 -4.86
C VAL A 256 4.53 -17.85 -3.80
N GLY A 257 4.79 -19.15 -4.05
CA GLY A 257 5.70 -19.99 -3.26
C GLY A 257 5.09 -21.02 -2.30
N LYS A 258 3.78 -21.33 -2.37
CA LYS A 258 3.16 -22.40 -1.55
C LYS A 258 3.24 -23.80 -2.20
N SER A 259 3.49 -24.83 -1.39
CA SER A 259 3.44 -26.24 -1.83
C SER A 259 2.00 -26.69 -2.10
N GLU A 260 1.80 -27.71 -2.95
CA GLU A 260 0.49 -28.25 -3.33
C GLU A 260 -0.39 -28.69 -2.14
N THR A 261 0.22 -29.12 -1.04
CA THR A 261 -0.46 -29.54 0.19
C THR A 261 -1.07 -28.38 0.98
N GLU A 262 -0.57 -27.15 0.82
CA GLU A 262 -1.18 -25.94 1.39
C GLU A 262 -2.29 -25.36 0.51
N LYS A 263 -2.35 -25.76 -0.77
CA LYS A 263 -3.37 -25.31 -1.74
C LYS A 263 -4.75 -25.90 -1.43
N SER A 264 -4.82 -27.17 -1.05
CA SER A 264 -6.09 -27.87 -0.75
C SER A 264 -6.81 -27.38 0.52
N LYS A 265 -6.08 -26.83 1.50
CA LYS A 265 -6.67 -26.23 2.71
C LYS A 265 -7.33 -24.87 2.47
N ILE A 266 -6.96 -24.18 1.39
CA ILE A 266 -7.54 -22.86 1.03
C ILE A 266 -8.89 -23.06 0.33
N GLU A 267 -9.03 -24.10 -0.49
CA GLU A 267 -10.25 -24.40 -1.25
C GLU A 267 -11.48 -24.65 -0.36
N THR A 268 -11.30 -25.28 0.80
CA THR A 268 -12.41 -25.65 1.70
C THR A 268 -12.99 -24.49 2.52
N ARG A 269 -12.36 -23.30 2.52
CA ARG A 269 -12.83 -22.11 3.26
C ARG A 269 -13.48 -21.02 2.37
N ASN A 270 -13.66 -21.28 1.08
CA ASN A 270 -14.10 -20.29 0.08
C ASN A 270 -15.63 -20.19 -0.07
N HIS A 271 -16.34 -19.85 1.00
CA HIS A 271 -17.73 -19.35 0.90
C HIS A 271 -17.72 -17.84 1.21
N CYS A 272 -17.52 -16.97 0.21
CA CYS A 272 -17.63 -15.52 0.45
C CYS A 272 -17.68 -14.67 -0.84
N GLY A 273 -18.42 -13.57 -0.76
CA GLY A 273 -18.73 -12.63 -1.85
C GLY A 273 -17.59 -11.71 -2.32
N SER A 274 -18.03 -10.62 -2.96
CA SER A 274 -17.40 -9.81 -4.00
C SER A 274 -16.10 -9.06 -3.65
N GLU A 275 -14.94 -9.70 -3.45
CA GLU A 275 -13.68 -8.97 -3.20
C GLU A 275 -12.39 -9.69 -3.67
N LEU A 276 -11.31 -8.91 -3.91
CA LEU A 276 -9.98 -9.35 -4.38
C LEU A 276 -9.08 -9.84 -3.23
N ARG A 277 -9.06 -11.15 -2.91
CA ARG A 277 -8.30 -11.69 -1.76
C ARG A 277 -6.82 -11.99 -2.05
N VAL A 278 -5.94 -11.60 -1.13
CA VAL A 278 -4.53 -12.01 -1.08
C VAL A 278 -4.28 -12.71 0.25
N PRO A 279 -3.88 -13.99 0.27
CA PRO A 279 -3.56 -14.71 1.50
C PRO A 279 -2.19 -14.27 2.03
N SER A 280 -2.14 -13.14 2.74
CA SER A 280 -0.94 -12.75 3.52
C SER A 280 -1.08 -13.00 5.03
N SER A 281 -2.26 -13.45 5.47
CA SER A 281 -2.54 -14.01 6.79
C SER A 281 -3.85 -14.77 6.67
N GLU A 282 -4.04 -15.88 7.39
CA GLU A 282 -5.18 -16.80 7.26
C GLU A 282 -6.58 -16.19 7.53
N THR A 283 -6.73 -14.87 7.66
CA THR A 283 -7.96 -14.24 8.14
C THR A 283 -8.34 -12.87 7.54
N ARG A 284 -7.58 -12.25 6.62
CA ARG A 284 -8.02 -10.94 6.06
C ARG A 284 -7.57 -10.64 4.64
N ASN A 285 -8.48 -10.02 3.90
CA ASN A 285 -8.33 -9.57 2.53
C ASN A 285 -7.44 -8.30 2.45
N SER A 286 -6.55 -8.20 1.46
CA SER A 286 -5.69 -7.01 1.24
C SER A 286 -6.40 -5.84 0.55
N SER A 287 -7.60 -6.07 -0.01
CA SER A 287 -8.43 -5.02 -0.59
C SER A 287 -9.35 -4.34 0.44
N THR A 288 -9.39 -4.81 1.68
CA THR A 288 -10.17 -4.20 2.76
C THR A 288 -9.29 -3.87 3.96
N ARG A 289 -9.55 -2.69 4.58
CA ARG A 289 -8.94 -2.31 5.86
C ARG A 289 -9.20 -3.39 6.89
#